data_AF-A0A147J3S4-F1
#
_entry.id   AF-A0A147J3S4-F1
#
_cell.length_a   1.000
_cell.length_b   1.000
_cell.length_c   1.000
_cell.angle_alpha   90.00
_cell.angle_beta   90.00
_cell.angle_gamma   90.00
#
_symmetry.space_group_name_H-M   'P 1'
#
loop_
_entity.id
_entity.type
_entity.pdbx_description
1 polymer ?
#
loop_
_entity_poly.entity_id
_entity_poly.type
_entity_poly.pdbx_seq_one_letter_code
_entity_poly.pdbx_strand_id
1 'polypeptide(L)'
;ADPAAIEAGGNLAWIDGELIQFARAEPLGDGYWRLSELRRGLRGTEARIGQAEPGARFVLLEHGAVRAIDVPVTMLGGRVRFLAHGVGDDGVGVQAMAEVTGASILPPAPVGWRCTREADGQVTIGWTRRSRIGWRWLDRVDAPLGEEAERYRIAIGDRVEEVAAPGWRGAVADGTRVTIWQLGTWGASPPLVGFVGEG
;
A
#
# COMPACT_ATOMS: atom_id res chain seq x y z
N ALA A 1 8.18 20.15 -9.58
CA ALA A 1 7.73 19.30 -10.69
C ALA A 1 6.29 19.66 -11.00
N ASP A 2 5.93 19.75 -12.27
CA ASP A 2 4.54 19.95 -12.66
C ASP A 2 3.70 18.68 -12.40
N PRO A 3 2.36 18.76 -12.46
CA PRO A 3 1.50 17.60 -12.22
C PRO A 3 1.78 16.42 -13.16
N ALA A 4 2.13 16.68 -14.42
CA ALA A 4 2.40 15.66 -15.43
C ALA A 4 3.66 14.85 -15.09
N ALA A 5 4.73 15.52 -14.63
CA ALA A 5 5.96 14.87 -14.18
C ALA A 5 5.71 14.00 -12.95
N ILE A 6 4.88 14.46 -12.01
CA ILE A 6 4.50 13.65 -10.84
C ILE A 6 3.70 12.41 -11.28
N GLU A 7 2.73 12.54 -12.19
CA GLU A 7 1.97 11.40 -12.72
C GLU A 7 2.85 10.41 -13.51
N ALA A 8 3.87 10.91 -14.20
CA ALA A 8 4.84 10.09 -14.90
C ALA A 8 5.74 9.27 -13.95
N GLY A 9 5.78 9.60 -12.66
CA GLY A 9 6.60 8.92 -11.65
C GLY A 9 7.80 9.74 -11.15
N GLY A 10 7.89 11.02 -11.51
CA GLY A 10 8.96 11.91 -11.05
C GLY A 10 8.96 12.13 -9.54
N ASN A 11 10.13 12.51 -9.00
CA ASN A 11 10.33 12.84 -7.58
C ASN A 11 9.87 11.74 -6.61
N LEU A 12 10.02 10.48 -6.98
CA LEU A 12 9.73 9.36 -6.10
C LEU A 12 10.82 9.26 -5.03
N ALA A 13 10.42 9.10 -3.77
CA ALA A 13 11.33 8.86 -2.66
C ALA A 13 10.78 7.79 -1.73
N TRP A 14 11.69 7.15 -1.00
CA TRP A 14 11.40 6.19 0.05
C TRP A 14 11.77 6.77 1.40
N ILE A 15 10.86 6.69 2.38
CA ILE A 15 11.05 7.14 3.75
C ILE A 15 10.57 6.06 4.71
N ASP A 16 11.51 5.32 5.29
CA ASP A 16 11.27 4.29 6.30
C ASP A 16 10.09 3.33 6.01
N GLY A 17 9.99 2.91 4.75
CA GLY A 17 8.95 2.00 4.26
C GLY A 17 7.84 2.68 3.45
N GLU A 18 7.68 3.99 3.57
CA GLU A 18 6.71 4.75 2.78
C GLU A 18 7.30 5.17 1.43
N LEU A 19 6.56 4.96 0.35
CA LEU A 19 6.85 5.58 -0.94
C LEU A 19 6.05 6.86 -1.09
N ILE A 20 6.75 7.96 -1.34
CA ILE A 20 6.16 9.29 -1.54
C ILE A 20 6.61 9.90 -2.86
N GLN A 21 5.84 10.87 -3.35
CA GLN A 21 6.30 11.84 -4.33
C GLN A 21 6.12 13.25 -3.76
N PHE A 22 6.91 14.20 -4.22
CA PHE A 22 6.82 15.60 -3.81
C PHE A 22 6.90 16.52 -5.03
N ALA A 23 6.02 17.52 -5.12
CA ALA A 23 6.07 18.49 -6.21
C ALA A 23 7.04 19.63 -5.95
N ARG A 24 7.29 20.01 -4.68
CA ARG A 24 8.23 21.08 -4.33
C ARG A 24 9.32 20.62 -3.38
N ALA A 25 10.51 21.17 -3.60
CA ALA A 25 11.66 21.08 -2.72
C ALA A 25 12.24 22.50 -2.55
N GLU A 26 12.11 23.05 -1.35
CA GLU A 26 12.60 24.38 -0.99
C GLU A 26 13.88 24.23 -0.15
N PRO A 27 15.02 24.81 -0.57
CA PRO A 27 16.23 24.77 0.25
C PRO A 27 16.06 25.63 1.49
N LEU A 28 16.43 25.09 2.65
CA LEU A 28 16.41 25.80 3.93
C LEU A 28 17.79 26.31 4.36
N GLY A 29 18.84 25.95 3.60
CA GLY A 29 20.24 26.16 3.98
C GLY A 29 20.86 24.92 4.64
N ASP A 30 22.19 24.89 4.73
CA ASP A 30 22.96 23.85 5.42
C ASP A 30 22.63 22.40 5.01
N GLY A 31 22.29 22.19 3.74
CA GLY A 31 21.91 20.87 3.21
C GLY A 31 20.50 20.41 3.58
N TYR A 32 19.71 21.24 4.27
CA TYR A 32 18.32 20.96 4.59
C TYR A 32 17.37 21.42 3.50
N TRP A 33 16.31 20.63 3.30
CA TRP A 33 15.27 20.88 2.31
C TRP A 33 13.90 20.66 2.93
N ARG A 34 12.94 21.52 2.58
CA ARG A 34 11.52 21.32 2.86
C ARG A 34 10.86 20.72 1.62
N LEU A 35 10.27 19.54 1.79
CA LEU A 35 9.43 18.92 0.76
C LEU A 35 7.97 19.26 1.02
N SER A 36 7.22 19.62 -0.03
CA SER A 36 5.79 19.91 0.09
C SER A 36 5.02 19.42 -1.14
N GLU A 37 3.69 19.49 -1.06
CA GLU A 37 2.77 18.95 -2.07
C GLU A 37 3.02 17.44 -2.26
N LEU A 38 2.96 16.70 -1.13
CA LEU A 38 3.28 15.29 -1.08
C LEU A 38 2.12 14.43 -1.62
N ARG A 39 2.43 13.47 -2.50
CA ARG A 39 1.62 12.28 -2.73
C ARG A 39 2.18 11.14 -1.89
N ARG A 40 1.38 10.56 -1.03
CA ARG A 40 1.83 9.67 0.05
C ARG A 40 1.29 8.25 -0.08
N GLY A 41 1.93 7.30 0.62
CA GLY A 41 1.49 5.91 0.68
C GLY A 41 1.42 5.20 -0.69
N LEU A 42 2.28 5.58 -1.63
CA LEU A 42 2.22 5.07 -2.99
C LEU A 42 2.49 3.56 -3.03
N ARG A 43 1.92 2.88 -4.02
CA ARG A 43 2.16 1.45 -4.31
C ARG A 43 1.89 0.52 -3.10
N GLY A 44 0.86 0.82 -2.32
CA GLY A 44 0.44 -0.04 -1.20
C GLY A 44 1.18 0.24 0.11
N THR A 45 1.84 1.40 0.24
CA THR A 45 2.61 1.77 1.45
C THR A 45 1.81 2.68 2.39
N GLU A 46 0.49 2.77 2.26
CA GLU A 46 -0.36 3.69 3.03
C GLU A 46 -0.27 3.44 4.54
N ALA A 47 -0.05 2.19 4.96
CA ALA A 47 0.15 1.85 6.37
C ALA A 47 1.38 2.53 7.00
N ARG A 48 2.32 3.03 6.19
CA ARG A 48 3.53 3.73 6.65
C ARG A 48 3.34 5.25 6.77
N ILE A 49 2.21 5.78 6.29
CA ILE A 49 1.90 7.21 6.37
C ILE A 49 1.96 7.66 7.83
N GLY A 50 2.92 8.54 8.12
CA GLY A 50 3.08 9.19 9.43
C GLY A 50 3.87 8.39 10.45
N GLN A 51 4.47 7.26 10.05
CA GLN A 51 5.30 6.44 10.94
C GLN A 51 6.77 6.83 10.95
N ALA A 52 7.22 7.65 9.99
CA ALA A 52 8.60 8.09 9.92
C ALA A 52 8.89 9.15 11.01
N GLU A 53 9.87 8.85 11.86
CA GLU A 53 10.34 9.73 12.92
C GLU A 53 11.45 10.68 12.44
N PRO A 54 11.75 11.77 13.17
CA PRO A 54 12.93 12.59 12.89
C PRO A 54 14.20 11.75 12.81
N GLY A 55 14.98 11.93 11.74
CA GLY A 55 16.17 11.11 11.44
C GLY A 55 15.90 9.84 10.63
N ALA A 56 14.64 9.59 10.23
CA ALA A 56 14.31 8.53 9.29
C ALA A 56 15.14 8.64 8.00
N ARG A 57 15.52 7.48 7.45
CA ARG A 57 16.28 7.42 6.20
C ARG A 57 15.41 7.89 5.05
N PHE A 58 15.93 8.86 4.30
CA PHE A 58 15.35 9.33 3.06
C PHE A 58 16.20 8.85 1.89
N VAL A 59 15.57 8.24 0.90
CA VAL A 59 16.23 7.81 -0.34
C VAL A 59 15.45 8.36 -1.52
N LEU A 60 16.08 9.23 -2.31
CA LEU A 60 15.52 9.66 -3.60
C LEU A 60 15.68 8.51 -4.59
N LEU A 61 14.57 8.08 -5.20
CA LEU A 61 14.54 6.99 -6.16
C LEU A 61 14.57 7.57 -7.58
N GLU A 62 15.77 7.65 -8.13
CA GLU A 62 15.96 8.10 -9.52
C GLU A 62 15.49 7.05 -10.52
N HIS A 63 14.91 7.53 -11.63
CA HIS A 63 14.47 6.67 -12.70
C HIS A 63 15.67 5.93 -13.32
N GLY A 64 15.60 4.59 -13.34
CA GLY A 64 16.69 3.73 -13.83
C GLY A 64 17.75 3.35 -12.79
N ALA A 65 17.75 3.98 -11.60
CA ALA A 65 18.62 3.60 -10.49
C ALA A 65 18.03 2.48 -9.61
N VAL A 66 16.77 2.10 -9.85
CA VAL A 66 16.08 1.04 -9.12
C VAL A 66 16.09 -0.25 -9.93
N ARG A 67 16.49 -1.34 -9.29
CA ARG A 67 16.44 -2.69 -9.87
C ARG A 67 15.53 -3.58 -9.02
N ALA A 68 14.57 -4.24 -9.67
CA ALA A 68 13.81 -5.31 -9.04
C ALA A 68 14.70 -6.54 -8.90
N ILE A 69 14.61 -7.20 -7.75
CA ILE A 69 15.34 -8.42 -7.45
C ILE A 69 14.29 -9.50 -7.29
N ASP A 70 14.29 -10.45 -8.22
CA ASP A 70 13.37 -11.57 -8.17
C ASP A 70 13.87 -12.56 -7.12
N VAL A 71 13.03 -12.78 -6.11
CA VAL A 71 13.30 -13.70 -5.01
C VAL A 71 12.26 -14.82 -5.09
N PRO A 72 12.65 -16.10 -5.03
CA PRO A 72 11.69 -17.20 -5.12
C PRO A 72 10.74 -17.18 -3.92
N VAL A 73 9.48 -17.59 -4.14
CA VAL A 73 8.44 -17.63 -3.09
C VAL A 73 8.84 -18.51 -1.90
N THR A 74 9.73 -19.49 -2.09
CA THR A 74 10.28 -20.32 -1.03
C THR A 74 11.13 -19.55 -0.01
N MET A 75 11.53 -18.32 -0.32
CA MET A 75 12.26 -17.44 0.59
C MET A 75 11.36 -16.56 1.45
N LEU A 76 10.02 -16.65 1.34
CA LEU A 76 9.10 -15.91 2.21
C LEU A 76 9.44 -16.12 3.70
N GLY A 77 9.51 -15.04 4.47
CA GLY A 77 9.95 -15.03 5.87
C GLY A 77 11.47 -15.17 6.07
N GLY A 78 12.22 -15.41 4.99
CA GLY A 78 13.67 -15.42 4.97
C GLY A 78 14.27 -14.01 4.81
N ARG A 79 15.60 -13.97 4.72
CA ARG A 79 16.37 -12.73 4.52
C ARG A 79 17.29 -12.82 3.32
N VAL A 80 17.40 -11.74 2.58
CA VAL A 80 18.37 -11.58 1.48
C VAL A 80 19.45 -10.62 1.95
N ARG A 81 20.71 -11.05 1.83
CA ARG A 81 21.88 -10.22 2.09
C ARG A 81 22.36 -9.61 0.77
N PHE A 82 22.54 -8.30 0.77
CA PHE A 82 23.12 -7.53 -0.32
C PHE A 82 24.53 -7.12 0.04
N LEU A 83 25.40 -7.15 -0.96
CA LEU A 83 26.74 -6.60 -0.90
C LEU A 83 26.88 -5.65 -2.10
N ALA A 84 27.06 -4.37 -1.81
CA ALA A 84 27.25 -3.34 -2.82
C ALA A 84 28.73 -2.92 -2.85
N HIS A 85 29.29 -2.83 -4.06
CA HIS A 85 30.63 -2.30 -4.30
C HIS A 85 30.54 -1.13 -5.27
N GLY A 86 31.00 0.03 -4.83
CA GLY A 86 31.26 1.20 -5.65
C GLY A 86 32.65 1.18 -6.28
N VAL A 87 32.83 1.99 -7.32
CA VAL A 87 34.15 2.26 -7.88
C VAL A 87 34.96 3.02 -6.83
N GLY A 88 36.04 2.42 -6.34
CA GLY A 88 36.90 3.01 -5.31
C GLY A 88 36.67 2.49 -3.88
N ASP A 89 35.70 1.60 -3.67
CA ASP A 89 35.48 0.95 -2.37
C ASP A 89 36.66 0.03 -2.01
N ASP A 90 36.96 -0.05 -0.71
CA ASP A 90 38.06 -0.81 -0.12
C ASP A 90 37.80 -2.32 -0.09
N GLY A 91 37.32 -2.92 -1.18
CA GLY A 91 37.17 -4.38 -1.35
C GLY A 91 36.17 -5.09 -0.41
N VAL A 92 35.80 -4.49 0.72
CA VAL A 92 34.87 -5.06 1.71
C VAL A 92 33.42 -4.75 1.34
N GLY A 93 33.16 -3.62 0.67
CA GLY A 93 31.84 -3.20 0.20
C GLY A 93 30.86 -2.91 1.35
N VAL A 94 29.67 -2.44 1.00
CA VAL A 94 28.60 -2.15 1.95
C VAL A 94 27.61 -3.30 2.01
N GLN A 95 27.39 -3.83 3.21
CA GLN A 95 26.42 -4.90 3.43
C GLN A 95 25.07 -4.35 3.90
N ALA A 96 24.00 -4.91 3.33
CA ALA A 96 22.63 -4.67 3.78
C ALA A 96 21.86 -6.00 3.82
N MET A 97 20.77 -6.04 4.59
CA MET A 97 19.90 -7.20 4.64
C MET A 97 18.44 -6.76 4.61
N ALA A 98 17.63 -7.45 3.83
CA ALA A 98 16.19 -7.22 3.74
C ALA A 98 15.42 -8.51 4.01
N GLU A 99 14.27 -8.38 4.63
CA GLU A 99 13.32 -9.48 4.83
C GLU A 99 12.42 -9.65 3.60
N VAL A 100 12.13 -10.90 3.26
CA VAL A 100 11.20 -11.24 2.18
C VAL A 100 9.80 -11.37 2.78
N THR A 101 9.10 -10.24 2.91
CA THR A 101 7.81 -10.16 3.61
C THR A 101 6.63 -10.69 2.81
N GLY A 102 6.75 -10.81 1.49
CA GLY A 102 5.64 -11.15 0.60
C GLY A 102 4.66 -10.01 0.31
N ALA A 103 4.93 -8.78 0.77
CA ALA A 103 4.04 -7.65 0.53
C ALA A 103 3.74 -7.38 -0.96
N SER A 104 4.67 -7.72 -1.87
CA SER A 104 4.52 -7.54 -3.32
C SER A 104 3.60 -8.56 -4.01
N ILE A 105 3.33 -9.70 -3.36
CA ILE A 105 2.49 -10.79 -3.90
C ILE A 105 1.09 -10.84 -3.28
N LEU A 106 0.82 -9.96 -2.31
CA LEU A 106 -0.48 -9.79 -1.70
C LEU A 106 -1.23 -8.61 -2.32
N PRO A 107 -2.58 -8.63 -2.37
CA PRO A 107 -3.34 -7.46 -2.76
C PRO A 107 -3.11 -6.30 -1.78
N PRO A 108 -3.20 -5.04 -2.23
CA PRO A 108 -3.26 -3.91 -1.31
C PRO A 108 -4.54 -3.96 -0.48
N ALA A 109 -4.55 -3.33 0.70
CA ALA A 109 -5.75 -3.24 1.53
C ALA A 109 -6.91 -2.59 0.75
N PRO A 110 -8.15 -3.12 0.81
CA PRO A 110 -9.33 -2.43 0.30
C PRO A 110 -9.44 -1.01 0.83
N VAL A 111 -10.13 -0.14 0.09
CA VAL A 111 -10.32 1.27 0.48
C VAL A 111 -11.77 1.69 0.28
N GLY A 112 -12.10 2.94 0.61
CA GLY A 112 -13.43 3.49 0.32
C GLY A 112 -14.53 2.88 1.16
N TRP A 113 -14.29 2.70 2.47
CA TRP A 113 -15.30 2.29 3.44
C TRP A 113 -16.57 3.13 3.29
N ARG A 114 -17.70 2.44 3.13
CA ARG A 114 -19.05 3.01 3.09
C ARG A 114 -19.95 2.14 3.96
N CYS A 115 -20.79 2.77 4.76
CA CYS A 115 -21.75 2.09 5.62
C CYS A 115 -23.01 2.93 5.70
N THR A 116 -24.15 2.34 5.36
CA THR A 116 -25.45 3.01 5.38
C THR A 116 -26.47 2.10 6.03
N ARG A 117 -27.28 2.65 6.94
CA ARG A 117 -28.47 1.98 7.49
C ARG A 117 -29.66 2.30 6.59
N GLU A 118 -30.30 1.25 6.09
CA GLU A 118 -31.43 1.35 5.18
C GLU A 118 -32.76 1.48 5.94
N ALA A 119 -33.82 1.89 5.25
CA ALA A 119 -35.15 2.08 5.84
C ALA A 119 -35.77 0.80 6.43
N ASP A 120 -35.33 -0.38 5.98
CA ASP A 120 -35.77 -1.67 6.52
C ASP A 120 -34.93 -2.15 7.72
N GLY A 121 -34.05 -1.29 8.23
CA GLY A 121 -33.19 -1.56 9.37
C GLY A 121 -31.99 -2.46 9.08
N GLN A 122 -31.77 -2.87 7.82
CA GLN A 122 -30.54 -3.56 7.42
C GLN A 122 -29.40 -2.55 7.24
N VAL A 123 -28.16 -3.03 7.31
CA VAL A 123 -26.97 -2.23 7.01
C VAL A 123 -26.37 -2.71 5.69
N THR A 124 -26.06 -1.76 4.81
CA THR A 124 -25.27 -1.97 3.60
C THR A 124 -23.86 -1.47 3.85
N ILE A 125 -22.87 -2.36 3.70
CA ILE A 125 -21.44 -2.05 3.79
C ILE A 125 -20.84 -2.19 2.39
N GLY A 126 -20.06 -1.21 1.97
CA GLY A 126 -19.37 -1.21 0.68
C GLY A 126 -17.93 -0.78 0.79
N TRP A 127 -17.10 -1.28 -0.12
CA TRP A 127 -15.69 -0.89 -0.25
C TRP A 127 -15.28 -0.88 -1.73
N THR A 128 -14.01 -0.61 -1.99
CA THR A 128 -13.41 -0.56 -3.32
C THR A 128 -12.24 -1.53 -3.37
N ARG A 129 -12.26 -2.44 -4.35
CA ARG A 129 -11.16 -3.36 -4.66
C ARG A 129 -9.89 -2.60 -5.00
N ARG A 130 -8.73 -3.17 -4.65
CA ARG A 130 -7.45 -2.67 -5.16
C ARG A 130 -6.68 -3.76 -5.89
N SER A 131 -5.86 -3.34 -6.85
CA SER A 131 -4.98 -4.24 -7.58
C SER A 131 -3.53 -3.97 -7.24
N ARG A 132 -2.72 -5.03 -7.13
CA ARG A 132 -1.27 -4.92 -7.01
C ARG A 132 -0.55 -4.72 -8.35
N ILE A 133 -1.31 -4.72 -9.45
CA ILE A 133 -0.82 -4.46 -10.81
C ILE A 133 -1.64 -3.34 -11.46
N GLY A 134 -1.16 -2.78 -12.57
CA GLY A 134 -1.91 -1.74 -13.29
C GLY A 134 -2.05 -0.43 -12.50
N TRP A 135 -1.01 -0.04 -11.78
CA TRP A 135 -1.01 1.16 -10.93
C TRP A 135 -1.07 2.50 -11.68
N ARG A 136 -0.91 2.47 -13.00
CA ARG A 136 -1.20 3.63 -13.86
C ARG A 136 -2.68 3.58 -14.20
N TRP A 137 -3.37 4.67 -13.94
CA TRP A 137 -4.74 4.81 -14.39
C TRP A 137 -4.73 4.87 -15.92
N LEU A 138 -5.50 3.97 -16.53
CA LEU A 138 -5.79 3.99 -17.95
C LEU A 138 -7.24 4.42 -18.08
N ASP A 139 -7.47 5.52 -18.80
CA ASP A 139 -8.82 6.05 -19.00
C ASP A 139 -9.76 4.94 -19.46
N ARG A 140 -10.93 4.87 -18.83
CA ARG A 140 -12.04 3.96 -19.18
C ARG A 140 -11.77 2.47 -18.94
N VAL A 141 -10.75 2.12 -18.15
CA VAL A 141 -10.49 0.72 -17.77
C VAL A 141 -10.34 0.62 -16.25
N ASP A 142 -11.09 -0.31 -15.65
CA ASP A 142 -10.88 -0.66 -14.25
C ASP A 142 -9.50 -1.27 -14.03
N ALA A 143 -8.95 -1.10 -12.83
CA ALA A 143 -7.70 -1.74 -12.48
C ALA A 143 -7.83 -3.26 -12.70
N PRO A 144 -6.85 -3.92 -13.35
CA PRO A 144 -6.91 -5.35 -13.60
C PRO A 144 -7.11 -6.13 -12.30
N LEU A 145 -7.71 -7.32 -12.36
CA LEU A 145 -7.98 -8.11 -11.15
C LEU A 145 -6.67 -8.44 -10.41
N GLY A 146 -5.67 -8.93 -11.14
CA GLY A 146 -4.35 -9.27 -10.60
C GLY A 146 -4.30 -10.56 -9.76
N GLU A 147 -5.45 -11.22 -9.59
CA GLU A 147 -5.67 -12.42 -8.78
C GLU A 147 -6.57 -13.40 -9.56
N GLU A 148 -6.64 -14.66 -9.11
CA GLU A 148 -7.45 -15.70 -9.77
C GLU A 148 -8.96 -15.44 -9.70
N ALA A 149 -9.42 -14.82 -8.62
CA ALA A 149 -10.82 -14.48 -8.41
C ALA A 149 -10.95 -13.26 -7.50
N GLU A 150 -12.06 -12.52 -7.66
CA GLU A 150 -12.43 -11.47 -6.72
C GLU A 150 -13.09 -12.10 -5.48
N ARG A 151 -12.43 -12.03 -4.33
CA ARG A 151 -12.92 -12.56 -3.06
C ARG A 151 -12.49 -11.70 -1.88
N TYR A 152 -13.32 -11.68 -0.85
CA TYR A 152 -13.07 -10.96 0.39
C TYR A 152 -13.43 -11.80 1.59
N ARG A 153 -12.69 -11.63 2.67
CA ARG A 153 -13.09 -12.05 4.02
C ARG A 153 -13.58 -10.84 4.78
N ILE A 154 -14.74 -10.93 5.39
CA ILE A 154 -15.32 -9.89 6.24
C ILE A 154 -15.56 -10.45 7.63
N ALA A 155 -15.01 -9.79 8.65
CA ALA A 155 -15.30 -10.03 10.06
C ALA A 155 -16.20 -8.92 10.59
N ILE A 156 -17.36 -9.27 11.14
CA ILE A 156 -18.39 -8.37 11.67
C ILE A 156 -18.63 -8.78 13.12
N GLY A 157 -18.02 -8.06 14.07
CA GLY A 157 -17.90 -8.58 15.44
C GLY A 157 -17.18 -9.93 15.44
N ASP A 158 -17.81 -10.94 16.02
CA ASP A 158 -17.26 -12.31 16.09
C ASP A 158 -17.60 -13.18 14.86
N ARG A 159 -18.46 -12.69 13.96
CA ARG A 159 -18.87 -13.42 12.77
C ARG A 159 -17.88 -13.19 11.64
N VAL A 160 -17.48 -14.26 10.94
CA VAL A 160 -16.61 -14.19 9.78
C VAL A 160 -17.29 -14.83 8.58
N GLU A 161 -17.31 -14.12 7.45
CA GLU A 161 -17.91 -14.56 6.20
C GLU A 161 -16.96 -14.30 5.03
N GLU A 162 -17.13 -15.06 3.94
CA GLU A 162 -16.49 -14.76 2.66
C GLU A 162 -17.52 -14.28 1.64
N VAL A 163 -17.18 -13.24 0.89
CA VAL A 163 -18.02 -12.64 -0.15
C VAL A 163 -17.26 -12.50 -1.47
N ALA A 164 -17.97 -12.63 -2.59
CA ALA A 164 -17.40 -12.60 -3.94
C ALA A 164 -17.49 -11.22 -4.62
N ALA A 165 -17.95 -10.20 -3.90
CA ALA A 165 -18.13 -8.83 -4.40
C ALA A 165 -17.84 -7.82 -3.28
N PRO A 166 -17.51 -6.55 -3.61
CA PRO A 166 -17.08 -5.56 -2.63
C PRO A 166 -18.25 -4.90 -1.89
N GLY A 167 -19.14 -5.74 -1.35
CA GLY A 167 -20.31 -5.32 -0.61
C GLY A 167 -20.86 -6.42 0.28
N TRP A 168 -21.51 -6.00 1.36
CA TRP A 168 -22.20 -6.87 2.30
C TRP A 168 -23.49 -6.20 2.75
N ARG A 169 -24.55 -6.98 2.98
CA ARG A 169 -25.81 -6.48 3.50
C ARG A 169 -26.38 -7.43 4.55
N GLY A 170 -26.81 -6.89 5.68
CA GLY A 170 -27.48 -7.67 6.70
C GLY A 170 -27.74 -6.89 7.99
N ALA A 171 -28.34 -7.57 8.96
CA ALA A 171 -28.56 -7.03 10.29
C ALA A 171 -27.24 -7.00 11.07
N VAL A 172 -26.92 -5.84 11.64
CA VAL A 172 -25.77 -5.63 12.51
C VAL A 172 -26.07 -4.43 13.41
N ALA A 173 -25.60 -4.46 14.65
CA ALA A 173 -25.77 -3.37 15.59
C ALA A 173 -24.79 -2.22 15.30
N ASP A 174 -25.18 -1.00 15.65
CA ASP A 174 -24.30 0.17 15.57
C ASP A 174 -23.09 0.00 16.51
N GLY A 175 -21.98 0.65 16.18
CA GLY A 175 -20.71 0.50 16.90
C GLY A 175 -19.99 -0.82 16.65
N THR A 176 -20.58 -1.78 15.92
CA THR A 176 -19.91 -3.04 15.57
C THR A 176 -18.69 -2.77 14.70
N ARG A 177 -17.53 -3.27 15.13
CA ARG A 177 -16.30 -3.24 14.33
C ARG A 177 -16.40 -4.22 13.17
N VAL A 178 -16.03 -3.74 11.98
CA VAL A 178 -15.97 -4.53 10.76
C VAL A 178 -14.55 -4.48 10.20
N THR A 179 -14.02 -5.65 9.87
CA THR A 179 -12.68 -5.79 9.28
C THR A 179 -12.78 -6.57 7.97
N ILE A 180 -12.23 -6.02 6.90
CA ILE A 180 -12.33 -6.57 5.54
C ILE A 180 -10.94 -6.82 4.99
N TRP A 181 -10.73 -8.00 4.43
CA TRP A 181 -9.51 -8.37 3.71
C TRP A 181 -9.85 -8.76 2.28
N GLN A 182 -9.07 -8.29 1.32
CA GLN A 182 -9.09 -8.85 -0.04
C GLN A 182 -8.24 -10.10 -0.08
N LEU A 183 -8.77 -11.18 -0.65
CA LEU A 183 -8.09 -12.47 -0.74
C LEU A 183 -7.46 -12.60 -2.13
N GLY A 184 -6.12 -12.61 -2.18
CA GLY A 184 -5.35 -12.91 -3.38
C GLY A 184 -4.93 -14.38 -3.45
N THR A 185 -4.24 -14.74 -4.53
CA THR A 185 -3.73 -16.11 -4.76
C THR A 185 -2.79 -16.57 -3.64
N TRP A 186 -1.95 -15.67 -3.13
CA TRP A 186 -0.90 -16.00 -2.15
C TRP A 186 -1.27 -15.66 -0.71
N GLY A 187 -2.42 -15.02 -0.46
CA GLY A 187 -2.85 -14.65 0.87
C GLY A 187 -3.76 -13.42 0.90
N ALA A 188 -4.10 -13.02 2.13
CA ALA A 188 -4.94 -11.87 2.38
C ALA A 188 -4.14 -10.55 2.36
N SER A 189 -4.77 -9.47 1.90
CA SER A 189 -4.24 -8.11 2.04
C SER A 189 -4.06 -7.71 3.51
N PRO A 190 -3.49 -6.54 3.83
CA PRO A 190 -3.79 -5.87 5.09
C PRO A 190 -5.28 -5.48 5.18
N PRO A 191 -5.83 -5.28 6.39
CA PRO A 191 -7.26 -5.03 6.57
C PRO A 191 -7.68 -3.59 6.23
N LEU A 192 -8.89 -3.46 5.71
CA LEU A 192 -9.72 -2.26 5.86
C LEU A 192 -10.55 -2.41 7.15
N VAL A 193 -10.51 -1.41 8.02
CA VAL A 193 -11.30 -1.41 9.27
C VAL A 193 -12.32 -0.28 9.22
N GLY A 194 -13.55 -0.59 9.57
CA GLY A 194 -14.63 0.37 9.74
C GLY A 194 -15.48 0.03 10.95
N PHE A 195 -16.38 0.95 11.29
CA PHE A 195 -17.39 0.75 12.31
C PHE A 195 -18.75 1.01 11.69
N VAL A 196 -19.74 0.20 12.05
CA VAL A 196 -21.13 0.48 11.71
C VAL A 196 -21.51 1.77 12.42
N GLY A 197 -21.79 2.82 11.64
CA GLY A 197 -22.16 4.13 12.19
C GLY A 197 -23.52 4.09 12.87
N GLU A 198 -23.75 5.02 13.80
CA GLU A 198 -25.11 5.33 14.26
C GLU A 198 -25.89 5.95 13.10
N GLY A 199 -27.10 5.44 12.85
CA GLY A 199 -28.02 6.00 11.87
C GLY A 199 -28.61 7.34 12.28
#